data_AF-A0A7M3ZJU7-F1
#
_entry.id   AF-A0A7M3ZJU7-F1
#
_cell.length_a   1.000
_cell.length_b   1.000
_cell.length_c   1.000
_cell.angle_alpha   90.00
_cell.angle_beta   90.00
_cell.angle_gamma   90.00
#
_symmetry.space_group_name_H-M   'P 1'
#
loop_
_entity.id
_entity.type
_entity.pdbx_description
1 polymer ?
#
loop_
_entity_poly.entity_id
_entity_poly.type
_entity_poly.pdbx_seq_one_letter_code
_entity_poly.pdbx_strand_id
1 'polypeptide(L)'
;LDLQSIQRGVVSGITGFLLSEGDRLNLDITALLSEASPMYPDVRAAAVAIEAITEMTGKEIPLSKMLENARSIEQSVQEIIESATPLLPSPDEEINDPSFG
;
A
#
# COMPACT_ATOMS: atom_id res chain seq x y z
N LEU A 1 -5.70 -20.63 -5.32
CA LEU A 1 -5.67 -20.06 -3.96
C LEU A 1 -7.04 -20.33 -3.34
N ASP A 2 -7.11 -20.55 -2.03
CA ASP A 2 -8.43 -20.56 -1.39
C ASP A 2 -8.88 -19.10 -1.22
N LEU A 3 -9.63 -18.57 -2.19
CA LEU A 3 -10.13 -17.20 -2.13
C LEU A 3 -11.24 -17.10 -1.09
N GLN A 4 -10.93 -16.42 0.01
CA GLN A 4 -11.87 -16.25 1.12
C GLN A 4 -12.65 -14.95 0.97
N SER A 5 -13.96 -15.02 1.18
CA SER A 5 -14.79 -13.82 1.26
C SER A 5 -14.68 -13.19 2.64
N ILE A 6 -14.42 -11.88 2.66
CA ILE A 6 -14.39 -11.11 3.90
C ILE A 6 -15.82 -11.00 4.42
N GLN A 7 -16.06 -11.57 5.60
CA GLN A 7 -17.39 -11.59 6.23
C GLN A 7 -17.70 -10.32 7.02
N ARG A 8 -16.67 -9.68 7.59
CA ARG A 8 -16.78 -8.46 8.40
C ARG A 8 -15.55 -7.59 8.24
N GLY A 9 -15.75 -6.29 8.08
CA GLY A 9 -14.69 -5.30 7.96
C GLY A 9 -15.22 -3.96 7.44
N VAL A 10 -14.34 -2.97 7.34
CA VAL A 10 -14.63 -1.68 6.69
C VAL A 10 -13.61 -1.48 5.58
N VAL A 11 -14.08 -1.18 4.38
CA VAL A 11 -13.25 -0.81 3.24
C VAL A 11 -13.50 0.65 2.92
N SER A 12 -12.47 1.48 3.02
CA SER A 12 -12.55 2.93 2.77
C SER A 12 -11.96 3.32 1.41
N GLY A 13 -12.13 4.59 1.04
CA GLY A 13 -11.56 5.15 -0.19
C GLY A 13 -12.32 4.74 -1.45
N ILE A 14 -11.63 4.78 -2.59
CA ILE A 14 -12.23 4.54 -3.90
C ILE A 14 -12.79 3.11 -3.99
N THR A 15 -12.11 2.12 -3.42
CA THR A 15 -12.60 0.73 -3.40
C THR A 15 -13.96 0.61 -2.70
N GLY A 16 -14.10 1.19 -1.50
CA GLY A 16 -15.37 1.18 -0.77
C GLY A 16 -16.48 1.94 -1.50
N PHE A 17 -16.14 3.08 -2.11
CA PHE A 17 -17.07 3.85 -2.94
C PHE A 17 -17.56 3.04 -4.15
N LEU A 18 -16.65 2.37 -4.87
CA LEU A 18 -17.01 1.55 -6.04
C LEU A 18 -17.86 0.34 -5.67
N LEU A 19 -17.57 -0.31 -4.52
CA LEU A 19 -18.43 -1.39 -4.02
C LEU A 19 -19.84 -0.88 -3.70
N SER A 20 -19.96 0.28 -3.05
CA SER A 20 -21.24 0.92 -2.73
C SER A 20 -22.01 1.33 -3.99
N GLU A 21 -21.35 1.98 -4.94
CA GLU A 21 -21.98 2.40 -6.20
C GLU A 21 -22.32 1.21 -7.09
N GLY A 22 -21.51 0.16 -7.06
CA GLY A 22 -21.78 -1.10 -7.74
C GLY A 22 -23.10 -1.72 -7.28
N ASP A 23 -23.28 -1.85 -5.96
CA ASP A 23 -24.53 -2.32 -5.37
C ASP A 23 -25.72 -1.40 -5.76
N ARG A 24 -25.55 -0.08 -5.62
CA ARG A 24 -26.58 0.91 -5.98
C ARG A 24 -27.01 0.84 -7.44
N LEU A 25 -26.07 0.54 -8.35
CA LEU A 25 -26.29 0.49 -9.80
C LEU A 25 -26.55 -0.94 -10.32
N ASN A 26 -26.60 -1.93 -9.43
CA ASN A 26 -26.75 -3.35 -9.76
C ASN A 26 -25.66 -3.84 -10.75
N LEU A 27 -24.41 -3.45 -10.47
CA LEU A 27 -23.22 -3.89 -11.19
C LEU A 27 -22.46 -4.93 -10.36
N ASP A 28 -21.91 -5.93 -11.04
CA ASP A 28 -21.05 -6.93 -10.42
C ASP A 28 -19.65 -6.36 -10.18
N ILE A 29 -19.42 -5.90 -8.95
CA ILE A 29 -18.14 -5.34 -8.51
C ILE A 29 -17.57 -6.25 -7.43
N THR A 30 -16.36 -6.76 -7.69
CA THR A 30 -15.58 -7.54 -6.72
C THR A 30 -14.30 -6.79 -6.37
N ALA A 31 -13.99 -6.70 -5.07
CA ALA A 31 -12.71 -6.17 -4.58
C ALA A 31 -11.80 -7.32 -4.15
N LEU A 32 -10.55 -7.30 -4.63
CA LEU A 32 -9.48 -8.20 -4.18
C LEU A 32 -8.61 -7.46 -3.19
N LEU A 33 -8.46 -8.04 -2.00
CA LEU A 33 -7.71 -7.46 -0.90
C LEU A 33 -6.64 -8.46 -0.47
N SER A 34 -5.38 -8.13 -0.72
CA SER A 34 -4.23 -8.86 -0.18
C SER A 34 -3.67 -8.14 1.04
N GLU A 35 -3.24 -8.90 2.04
CA GLU A 35 -2.54 -8.35 3.19
C GLU A 35 -1.16 -7.86 2.73
N ALA A 36 -0.88 -6.59 2.99
CA ALA A 36 0.35 -5.91 2.59
C ALA A 36 0.97 -5.18 3.77
N SER A 37 2.30 -5.03 3.75
CA SER A 37 3.00 -4.16 4.69
C SER A 37 2.48 -2.71 4.58
N PRO A 38 2.15 -2.03 5.70
CA PRO A 38 1.78 -0.62 5.67
C PRO A 38 3.00 0.30 5.57
N MET A 39 4.21 -0.23 5.81
CA MET A 39 5.43 0.55 5.98
C MET A 39 6.19 0.72 4.66
N TYR A 40 6.07 -0.25 3.75
CA TYR A 40 6.78 -0.26 2.48
C TYR A 40 5.90 -0.85 1.37
N PRO A 41 6.14 -0.48 0.10
CA PRO A 41 5.51 -1.14 -1.03
C PRO A 41 5.75 -2.65 -0.99
N ASP A 42 4.69 -3.43 -1.14
CA ASP A 42 4.75 -4.88 -1.02
C ASP A 42 4.41 -5.56 -2.36
N VAL A 43 5.45 -5.92 -3.12
CA VAL A 43 5.27 -6.59 -4.42
C VAL A 43 4.76 -8.02 -4.25
N ARG A 44 5.01 -8.67 -3.10
CA ARG A 44 4.49 -10.02 -2.84
C ARG A 44 2.99 -9.97 -2.66
N ALA A 45 2.47 -9.01 -1.90
CA ALA A 45 1.04 -8.80 -1.76
C ALA A 45 0.36 -8.49 -3.11
N ALA A 46 1.00 -7.70 -3.96
CA ALA A 46 0.51 -7.44 -5.31
C ALA A 46 0.50 -8.71 -6.19
N ALA A 47 1.53 -9.56 -6.09
CA ALA A 47 1.60 -10.83 -6.81
C ALA A 47 0.45 -11.77 -6.44
N VAL A 48 0.14 -11.89 -5.13
CA VAL A 48 -1.00 -12.68 -4.65
C VAL A 48 -2.33 -12.18 -5.24
N ALA A 49 -2.53 -10.86 -5.31
CA ALA A 49 -3.73 -10.30 -5.94
C ALA A 49 -3.83 -10.62 -7.44
N ILE A 50 -2.71 -10.63 -8.17
CA ILE A 50 -2.67 -11.00 -9.59
C ILE A 50 -2.93 -12.50 -9.80
N GLU A 51 -2.42 -13.36 -8.92
CA GLU A 51 -2.73 -14.79 -8.93
C GLU A 51 -4.23 -15.03 -8.70
N ALA A 52 -4.86 -14.28 -7.79
CA ALA A 52 -6.30 -14.32 -7.58
C ALA A 52 -7.09 -13.92 -8.84
N ILE A 53 -6.65 -12.89 -9.57
CA ILE A 53 -7.24 -12.52 -10.88
C ILE A 53 -7.11 -13.68 -11.87
N THR A 54 -5.95 -14.33 -11.92
CA THR A 54 -5.70 -15.47 -12.81
C THR A 54 -6.64 -16.62 -12.49
N GLU A 55 -6.86 -16.92 -11.22
CA GLU A 55 -7.80 -17.95 -10.77
C GLU A 55 -9.26 -17.63 -11.08
N MET A 56 -9.68 -16.38 -10.88
CA MET A 56 -11.05 -15.95 -11.17
C MET A 56 -11.36 -15.89 -12.67
N THR A 57 -10.38 -15.55 -13.51
CA THR A 57 -10.60 -15.24 -14.93
C THR A 57 -10.01 -16.27 -15.90
N GLY A 58 -9.16 -17.18 -15.41
CA GLY A 58 -8.38 -18.11 -16.23
C GLY A 58 -7.30 -17.44 -17.10
N LYS A 59 -7.02 -16.15 -16.89
CA LYS A 59 -6.04 -15.38 -17.69
C LYS A 59 -4.74 -15.25 -16.93
N GLU A 60 -3.69 -15.87 -17.46
CA GLU A 60 -2.35 -15.79 -16.87
C GLU A 60 -1.72 -14.42 -17.10
N ILE A 61 -1.24 -13.81 -16.02
CA ILE A 61 -0.55 -12.52 -16.04
C ILE A 61 0.90 -12.75 -15.59
N PRO A 62 1.90 -12.58 -16.47
CA PRO A 62 3.29 -12.89 -16.14
C PRO A 62 3.87 -11.93 -15.09
N LEU A 63 4.38 -12.48 -13.99
CA LEU A 63 4.91 -11.71 -12.85
C LEU A 63 6.40 -11.36 -12.96
N SER A 64 7.13 -11.94 -13.91
CA SER A 64 8.60 -11.84 -14.01
C SER A 64 9.11 -10.39 -14.03
N LYS A 65 8.51 -9.54 -14.87
CA LYS A 65 8.86 -8.10 -14.94
C LYS A 65 8.51 -7.33 -13.67
N MET A 66 7.42 -7.71 -12.99
CA MET A 66 6.99 -7.05 -11.76
C MET A 66 7.99 -7.33 -10.63
N LEU A 67 8.46 -8.58 -10.53
CA LEU A 67 9.46 -9.01 -9.55
C LEU A 67 10.83 -8.38 -9.82
N GLU A 68 11.21 -8.21 -11.09
CA GLU A 68 12.44 -7.50 -11.47
C GLU A 68 12.40 -6.04 -11.00
N ASN A 69 11.29 -5.35 -11.27
CA ASN A 69 11.10 -3.95 -10.91
C ASN A 69 10.90 -3.71 -9.40
N ALA A 70 10.50 -4.74 -8.65
CA ALA A 70 10.24 -4.66 -7.21
C ALA A 70 11.42 -4.06 -6.44
N ARG A 71 12.62 -4.54 -6.75
CA ARG A 71 13.86 -4.10 -6.08
C ARG A 71 14.11 -2.61 -6.27
N SER A 72 13.85 -2.11 -7.48
CA SER A 72 14.00 -0.69 -7.78
C SER A 72 12.96 0.17 -7.06
N ILE A 73 11.70 -0.30 -6.96
CA ILE A 73 10.63 0.41 -6.26
C ILE A 73 10.91 0.47 -4.75
N GLU A 74 11.31 -0.65 -4.14
CA GLU A 74 11.68 -0.73 -2.72
C GLU A 74 12.84 0.24 -2.40
N GLN A 75 13.89 0.23 -3.23
CA GLN A 75 15.03 1.13 -3.06
C GLN A 75 14.62 2.60 -3.17
N SER A 76 13.85 2.98 -4.19
CA SER A 76 13.40 4.37 -4.36
C SER A 76 12.55 4.86 -3.20
N VAL A 77 11.69 4.01 -2.62
CA VAL A 77 10.89 4.41 -1.45
C VAL A 77 11.74 4.52 -0.20
N GLN A 78 12.71 3.63 0.00
CA GLN A 78 13.65 3.74 1.11
C GLN A 78 14.43 5.07 1.04
N GLU A 79 14.94 5.46 -0.14
CA GLU A 79 15.62 6.75 -0.36
C GLU A 79 14.71 7.95 -0.05
N ILE A 80 13.43 7.89 -0.43
CA ILE A 80 12.45 8.94 -0.11
C ILE A 80 12.19 9.03 1.40
N ILE A 81 12.07 7.90 2.10
CA ILE A 81 11.84 7.88 3.56
C ILE A 81 13.07 8.41 4.31
N GLU A 82 14.27 7.97 3.93
CA GLU A 82 15.53 8.43 4.52
C GLU A 82 15.71 9.95 4.33
N SER A 83 15.38 10.45 3.14
CA SER A 83 15.45 11.90 2.85
C SER A 83 14.30 12.72 3.45
N ALA A 84 13.13 12.11 3.71
CA ALA A 84 11.99 12.75 4.35
C ALA A 84 12.05 12.74 5.89
N THR A 85 13.02 12.05 6.49
CA THR A 85 13.26 12.13 7.94
C THR A 85 13.69 13.56 8.26
N PRO A 86 12.92 14.35 9.02
CA PRO A 86 13.35 15.69 9.35
C PRO A 86 14.61 15.57 10.22
N LEU A 87 15.67 16.27 9.82
CA LEU A 87 16.71 16.75 10.70
C LEU A 87 16.02 17.57 11.80
N LEU A 88 15.43 16.92 12.81
CA LEU A 88 15.12 17.59 14.05
C LEU A 88 16.48 17.86 14.71
N PRO A 89 16.89 19.14 14.87
CA PRO A 89 18.09 19.42 15.63
C PRO A 89 17.91 18.87 17.05
N SER A 90 18.95 18.21 17.56
CA SER A 90 18.99 17.73 18.94
C SER A 90 18.66 18.91 19.89
N PRO A 91 17.82 18.72 20.92
CA PRO A 91 17.46 19.79 21.84
C PRO A 91 18.58 19.99 22.86
N ASP A 92 19.76 20.44 22.42
CA ASP A 92 20.89 20.76 23.30
C ASP A 92 21.74 21.90 22.70
N GLU A 93 21.16 23.09 22.58
CA GLU A 93 21.93 24.31 22.74
C GLU A 93 21.16 25.23 23.70
N GLU A 94 21.66 25.33 24.93
CA GLU A 94 21.21 26.32 25.90
C GLU A 94 21.21 27.70 25.25
N ILE A 95 20.02 28.24 25.00
CA ILE A 95 19.85 29.64 24.65
C ILE A 95 20.21 30.44 25.91
N ASN A 96 21.48 30.81 26.05
CA ASN A 96 21.91 31.79 27.02
C ASN A 96 21.42 33.16 26.53
N ASP A 97 20.17 33.49 26.85
CA ASP A 97 19.54 34.78 26.56
C ASP A 97 20.11 35.85 27.51
N PRO A 98 20.88 36.84 27.00
CA PRO A 98 21.46 37.88 27.82
C PRO A 98 20.48 39.04 28.09
N SER A 99 19.18 38.92 27.74
CA SER A 99 18.20 40.02 27.89
C SER A 99 17.66 40.23 29.31
N PHE A 100 18.08 39.43 30.29
CA PHE A 100 17.91 39.73 31.71
C PHE A 100 19.20 40.28 32.30
N GLY A 101 19.44 41.57 32.07
CA GLY A 101 20.49 42.38 32.72
C GLY A 101 19.99 43.79 32.96
#